data_AF-A0AAJ1AVJ4-F1
#
_entry.id   AF-A0AAJ1AVJ4-F1
#
_cell.length_a   1.000
_cell.length_b   1.000
_cell.length_c   1.000
_cell.angle_alpha   90.00
_cell.angle_beta   90.00
_cell.angle_gamma   90.00
#
_symmetry.space_group_name_H-M   'P 1'
#
loop_
_entity.id
_entity.type
_entity.pdbx_description
1 polymer ?
#
loop_
_entity_poly.entity_id
_entity_poly.type
_entity_poly.pdbx_seq_one_letter_code
_entity_poly.pdbx_strand_id
1 'polypeptide(L)'
;MLYYLGKGTEFKKEDCKEYKTIEGAMKAAAKDESFVVWDENGNVIGSLTDNVPDGALQTNPDGSVNAYDADGNKVGTVDAETVEKMTTFESNEDAAGQQEDAEDEETASNDAETTKPPLEPETGENGANTEPQEAEDEPEDKVIIPQGKMKVTVICDGSLNIRRSAAWGNENICGRAIRGQSYYVKEIHVVDGKKIVRTIGDLYLSGESEHVQFEQL
;
A
#
# COMPACT_ATOMS: atom_id res chain seq x y z
N MET A 1 22.55 -3.98 -12.36
CA MET A 1 22.81 -3.04 -11.25
C MET A 1 22.53 -3.76 -9.96
N LEU A 2 23.47 -3.69 -9.02
CA LEU A 2 23.30 -4.18 -7.66
C LEU A 2 23.04 -3.01 -6.71
N TYR A 3 22.32 -3.31 -5.63
CA TYR A 3 21.95 -2.37 -4.60
C TYR A 3 22.40 -2.92 -3.26
N TYR A 4 22.90 -2.06 -2.39
CA TYR A 4 23.54 -2.47 -1.16
C TYR A 4 22.79 -1.86 0.01
N LEU A 5 22.30 -2.70 0.91
CA LEU A 5 21.65 -2.28 2.13
C LEU A 5 22.59 -2.48 3.31
N GLY A 6 22.84 -1.43 4.07
CA GLY A 6 23.66 -1.50 5.28
C GLY A 6 23.37 -0.34 6.20
N LYS A 7 24.25 -0.09 7.17
CA LYS A 7 24.04 0.92 8.21
C LYS A 7 25.20 1.90 8.27
N GLY A 8 24.92 3.11 8.76
CA GLY A 8 25.92 4.17 8.93
C GLY A 8 26.04 5.07 7.70
N THR A 9 27.10 5.89 7.69
CA THR A 9 27.31 6.95 6.70
C THR A 9 28.33 6.61 5.62
N GLU A 10 29.02 5.48 5.74
CA GLU A 10 30.07 5.03 4.81
C GLU A 10 29.64 3.76 4.09
N PHE A 11 29.81 3.74 2.77
CA PHE A 11 29.57 2.55 1.98
C PHE A 11 30.70 1.53 2.17
N LYS A 12 30.38 0.41 2.83
CA LYS A 12 31.27 -0.76 2.99
C LYS A 12 30.59 -1.97 2.38
N LYS A 13 30.95 -2.27 1.13
CA LYS A 13 30.33 -3.35 0.35
C LYS A 13 30.28 -4.69 1.09
N GLU A 14 31.34 -5.02 1.82
CA GLU A 14 31.48 -6.28 2.58
C GLU A 14 30.48 -6.39 3.76
N ASP A 15 30.07 -5.25 4.33
CA ASP A 15 29.14 -5.17 5.46
C ASP A 15 27.69 -5.00 5.00
N CYS A 16 27.47 -4.86 3.68
CA CYS A 16 26.17 -4.59 3.11
C CYS A 16 25.53 -5.87 2.56
N LYS A 17 24.21 -5.98 2.73
CA LYS A 17 23.42 -7.00 2.06
C LYS A 17 23.13 -6.57 0.62
N GLU A 18 23.50 -7.42 -0.33
CA GLU A 18 23.29 -7.18 -1.76
C GLU A 18 21.86 -7.51 -2.20
N TYR A 19 21.31 -6.69 -3.09
CA TYR A 19 20.01 -6.83 -3.72
C TYR A 19 20.13 -6.64 -5.22
N LYS A 20 19.44 -7.49 -6.00
CA LYS A 20 19.40 -7.41 -7.47
C LYS A 20 18.46 -6.32 -7.99
N THR A 21 17.53 -5.87 -7.15
CA THR A 21 16.52 -4.86 -7.50
C THR A 21 16.48 -3.75 -6.46
N ILE A 22 16.25 -2.53 -6.93
CA ILE A 22 16.10 -1.35 -6.05
C ILE A 22 14.89 -1.48 -5.14
N GLU A 23 13.82 -2.10 -5.64
CA GLU A 23 12.61 -2.43 -4.88
C GLU A 23 12.93 -3.30 -3.66
N GLY A 24 13.70 -4.38 -3.85
CA GLY A 24 14.09 -5.27 -2.77
C GLY A 24 14.91 -4.55 -1.70
N ALA A 25 15.83 -3.68 -2.13
CA ALA A 25 16.65 -2.87 -1.23
C ALA A 25 15.81 -1.84 -0.45
N MET A 26 14.94 -1.07 -1.12
CA MET A 26 14.11 -0.04 -0.48
C MET A 26 13.07 -0.63 0.47
N LYS A 27 12.43 -1.73 0.09
CA LYS A 27 11.47 -2.43 0.96
C LYS A 27 12.14 -3.00 2.22
N ALA A 28 13.40 -3.38 2.11
CA ALA A 28 14.17 -3.80 3.27
C ALA A 28 14.62 -2.62 4.13
N ALA A 29 15.03 -1.49 3.51
CA ALA A 29 15.39 -0.26 4.20
C ALA A 29 14.22 0.34 5.00
N ALA A 30 12.99 0.28 4.46
CA ALA A 30 11.79 0.78 5.11
C ALA A 30 11.43 0.09 6.44
N LYS A 31 12.10 -1.02 6.79
CA LYS A 31 11.86 -1.76 8.05
C LYS A 31 12.57 -1.15 9.26
N ASP A 32 13.62 -0.35 9.05
CA ASP A 32 14.45 0.20 10.11
C ASP A 32 15.17 1.46 9.59
N GLU A 33 14.95 2.59 10.27
CA GLU A 33 15.47 3.92 9.93
C GLU A 33 17.01 4.00 9.89
N SER A 34 17.71 3.05 10.52
CA SER A 34 19.17 2.99 10.49
C SER A 34 19.73 2.43 9.18
N PHE A 35 18.88 1.92 8.30
CA PHE A 35 19.31 1.41 7.00
C PHE A 35 19.45 2.50 5.94
N VAL A 36 20.51 2.37 5.15
CA VAL A 36 20.81 3.18 3.98
C VAL A 36 21.02 2.25 2.79
N VAL A 37 20.50 2.67 1.63
CA VAL A 37 20.65 1.98 0.36
C VAL A 37 21.69 2.72 -0.48
N TRP A 38 22.71 2.01 -0.96
CA TRP A 38 23.73 2.52 -1.86
C TRP A 38 23.70 1.84 -3.24
N ASP A 39 24.17 2.55 -4.26
CA ASP A 39 24.46 2.00 -5.58
C ASP A 39 25.82 1.28 -5.61
N GLU A 40 26.18 0.68 -6.75
CA GLU A 40 27.47 0.02 -6.96
C GLU A 40 28.69 0.96 -6.85
N ASN A 41 28.47 2.26 -6.97
CA ASN A 41 29.50 3.30 -6.89
C ASN A 41 29.62 3.87 -5.47
N GLY A 42 28.77 3.46 -4.53
CA GLY A 42 28.71 3.97 -3.16
C GLY A 42 27.94 5.28 -3.00
N ASN A 43 27.16 5.68 -3.99
CA ASN A 43 26.24 6.82 -3.85
C ASN A 43 25.02 6.38 -3.05
N VAL A 44 24.59 7.23 -2.10
CA VAL A 44 23.34 7.01 -1.39
C VAL A 44 22.18 7.15 -2.36
N ILE A 45 21.34 6.11 -2.41
CA ILE A 45 20.12 6.07 -3.20
C ILE A 45 18.88 6.30 -2.33
N GLY A 46 18.90 5.90 -1.05
CA GLY A 46 17.79 6.18 -0.15
C GLY A 46 18.04 5.80 1.30
N SER A 47 17.38 6.53 2.19
CA SER A 47 17.39 6.36 3.64
C SER A 47 16.04 6.83 4.20
N LEU A 48 15.67 6.37 5.38
CA LEU A 48 14.52 6.90 6.11
C LEU A 48 15.02 8.03 7.02
N THR A 49 14.60 9.27 6.78
CA THR A 49 14.91 10.41 7.64
C THR A 49 13.70 11.32 7.80
N ASP A 50 13.41 11.75 9.03
CA ASP A 50 12.42 12.79 9.32
C ASP A 50 12.92 14.19 8.93
N ASN A 51 14.23 14.37 8.76
CA ASN A 51 14.84 15.63 8.38
C ASN A 51 15.02 15.70 6.87
N VAL A 52 13.94 16.06 6.17
CA VAL A 52 13.97 16.31 4.72
C VAL A 52 14.32 17.78 4.48
N PRO A 53 15.52 18.11 3.95
CA PRO A 53 15.92 19.49 3.69
C PRO A 53 15.13 20.11 2.53
N ASP A 54 15.02 21.44 2.53
CA ASP A 54 14.35 22.19 1.47
C ASP A 54 15.06 21.94 0.12
N GLY A 55 14.29 21.55 -0.89
CA GLY A 55 14.84 21.13 -2.19
C GLY A 55 15.21 19.66 -2.32
N ALA A 56 15.00 18.81 -1.29
CA ALA A 56 15.24 17.37 -1.41
C ALA A 56 14.31 16.69 -2.42
N LEU A 57 13.10 17.21 -2.58
CA LEU A 57 12.11 16.73 -3.54
C LEU A 57 12.21 17.44 -4.90
N GLN A 58 13.16 18.37 -5.08
CA GLN A 58 13.35 19.05 -6.35
C GLN A 58 14.19 18.19 -7.29
N THR A 59 13.66 17.94 -8.48
CA THR A 59 14.39 17.31 -9.58
C THR A 59 15.41 18.28 -10.15
N ASN A 60 16.65 17.83 -10.30
CA ASN A 60 17.71 18.55 -10.99
C ASN A 60 17.41 18.66 -12.51
N PRO A 61 18.06 19.57 -13.25
CA PRO A 61 17.81 19.76 -14.68
C PRO A 61 18.02 18.53 -15.57
N ASP A 62 18.81 17.57 -15.09
CA ASP A 62 19.10 16.29 -15.76
C ASP A 62 18.14 15.16 -15.37
N GLY A 63 17.10 15.46 -14.58
CA GLY A 63 16.12 14.48 -14.10
C GLY A 63 16.54 13.74 -12.82
N SER A 64 17.77 13.94 -12.33
CA SER A 64 18.23 13.33 -11.08
C SER A 64 17.62 14.01 -9.84
N VAL A 65 17.64 13.35 -8.68
CA VAL A 65 17.28 13.96 -7.38
C VAL A 65 18.45 13.87 -6.42
N ASN A 66 18.52 14.80 -5.47
CA ASN A 66 19.59 14.80 -4.46
C ASN A 66 19.25 13.82 -3.33
N ALA A 67 20.26 13.10 -2.84
CA ALA A 67 20.15 12.22 -1.68
C ALA A 67 20.80 12.87 -0.45
N TYR A 68 20.19 12.69 0.70
CA TYR A 68 20.58 13.33 1.95
C TYR A 68 20.80 12.32 3.07
N ASP A 69 21.70 12.64 3.98
CA ASP A 69 21.91 11.87 5.20
C ASP A 69 20.88 12.21 6.29
N ALA A 70 20.97 11.52 7.43
CA ALA A 70 20.09 11.74 8.57
C ALA A 70 20.18 13.16 9.15
N ASP A 71 21.31 13.84 8.93
CA ASP A 71 21.56 15.22 9.36
C ASP A 71 21.07 16.26 8.34
N GLY A 72 20.52 15.81 7.20
CA GLY A 72 20.00 16.68 6.14
C GLY A 72 21.08 17.26 5.20
N ASN A 73 22.30 16.72 5.22
CA ASN A 73 23.36 17.13 4.29
C ASN A 73 23.27 16.34 2.99
N LYS A 74 23.53 17.00 1.85
CA LYS A 74 23.59 16.32 0.56
C LYS A 74 24.80 15.39 0.53
N VAL A 75 24.53 14.08 0.40
CA VAL A 75 25.55 13.02 0.37
C VAL A 75 25.55 12.24 -0.94
N GLY A 76 24.57 12.45 -1.81
CA GLY A 76 24.50 11.78 -3.10
C GLY A 76 23.53 12.40 -4.08
N THR A 77 23.39 11.73 -5.20
CA THR A 77 22.41 12.03 -6.25
C THR A 77 21.93 10.72 -6.85
N VAL A 78 20.63 10.60 -7.04
CA VAL A 78 19.97 9.46 -7.68
C VAL A 78 19.65 9.87 -9.10
N ASP A 79 20.20 9.15 -10.08
CA ASP A 79 20.01 9.46 -11.50
C ASP A 79 18.54 9.29 -11.93
N ALA A 80 18.18 9.93 -13.06
CA ALA A 80 16.81 9.92 -13.56
C ALA A 80 16.25 8.51 -13.82
N GLU A 81 17.06 7.57 -14.33
CA GLU A 81 16.60 6.19 -14.60
C GLU A 81 16.25 5.47 -13.29
N THR A 82 17.07 5.69 -12.25
CA THR A 82 16.84 5.14 -10.92
C THR A 82 15.62 5.81 -10.24
N VAL A 83 15.44 7.11 -10.42
CA VAL A 83 14.24 7.84 -9.94
C VAL A 83 12.97 7.31 -10.59
N GLU A 84 12.97 7.06 -11.91
CA GLU A 84 11.80 6.48 -12.59
C GLU A 84 11.43 5.10 -12.04
N LYS A 85 12.43 4.26 -11.73
CA LYS A 85 12.23 2.95 -11.09
C LYS A 85 11.65 3.07 -9.68
N MET A 86 12.00 4.11 -8.92
CA MET A 86 11.39 4.40 -7.61
C MET A 86 9.96 4.90 -7.73
N THR A 87 9.66 5.82 -8.65
CA THR A 87 8.28 6.30 -8.81
C THR A 87 7.32 5.21 -9.29
N THR A 88 7.85 4.18 -9.97
CA THR A 88 7.08 2.98 -10.32
C THR A 88 6.71 2.14 -9.08
N PHE A 89 7.53 2.17 -8.01
CA PHE A 89 7.27 1.47 -6.75
C PHE A 89 6.07 2.06 -5.98
N GLU A 90 5.92 3.39 -5.95
CA GLU A 90 4.77 4.03 -5.27
C GLU A 90 3.45 3.87 -6.04
N SER A 91 3.51 3.51 -7.32
CA SER A 91 2.33 3.37 -8.19
C SER A 91 1.69 1.98 -8.14
N ASN A 92 2.33 1.00 -7.50
CA ASN A 92 1.89 -0.40 -7.49
C ASN A 92 1.72 -0.93 -6.06
N GLU A 93 0.82 -0.33 -5.29
CA GLU A 93 0.24 -0.96 -4.11
C GLU A 93 -0.74 -2.07 -4.56
N ASP A 94 -0.19 -3.25 -4.87
CA ASP A 94 -0.94 -4.51 -4.75
C ASP A 94 -0.11 -5.48 -3.90
N ALA A 95 -0.68 -5.85 -2.76
CA ALA A 95 -0.14 -6.80 -1.82
C ALA A 95 -0.35 -8.23 -2.33
N ALA A 96 0.71 -8.88 -2.83
CA ALA A 96 0.84 -10.35 -2.76
C ALA A 96 2.31 -10.73 -2.93
N GLY A 97 2.81 -11.56 -2.02
CA GLY A 97 4.21 -11.98 -2.01
C GLY A 97 4.63 -12.70 -3.28
N GLN A 98 5.77 -12.29 -3.83
CA GLN A 98 6.65 -13.18 -4.57
C GLN A 98 8.02 -13.12 -3.91
N GLN A 99 8.26 -14.18 -3.16
CA GLN A 99 9.57 -14.65 -2.76
C GLN A 99 10.21 -15.20 -4.04
N GLU A 100 11.21 -14.50 -4.57
CA GLU A 100 12.14 -15.08 -5.55
C GLU A 100 13.51 -15.22 -4.88
N ASP A 101 13.67 -16.43 -4.35
CA ASP A 101 14.86 -17.28 -4.42
C ASP A 101 16.24 -16.60 -4.38
N ALA A 102 16.86 -16.70 -3.20
CA ALA A 102 18.29 -16.94 -3.10
C ALA A 102 18.45 -18.28 -2.38
N GLU A 103 18.72 -19.28 -3.21
CA GLU A 103 19.13 -20.66 -2.97
C GLU A 103 19.56 -21.02 -1.54
N ASP A 104 18.87 -22.03 -1.01
CA ASP A 104 19.24 -22.87 0.12
C ASP A 104 20.30 -23.90 -0.32
N GLU A 105 21.36 -24.07 0.48
CA GLU A 105 21.83 -25.38 0.99
C GLU A 105 23.15 -25.19 1.77
N GLU A 106 23.15 -25.47 3.08
CA GLU A 106 23.71 -26.73 3.59
C GLU A 106 23.35 -26.96 5.07
N THR A 107 22.45 -27.93 5.26
CA THR A 107 22.37 -29.00 6.26
C THR A 107 22.97 -28.86 7.68
N ALA A 108 22.13 -29.12 8.70
CA ALA A 108 22.20 -30.36 9.48
C ALA A 108 21.07 -30.51 10.55
N SER A 109 20.20 -31.50 10.29
CA SER A 109 19.69 -32.54 11.21
C SER A 109 18.61 -32.25 12.28
N ASN A 110 17.42 -32.81 11.97
CA ASN A 110 16.57 -33.76 12.72
C ASN A 110 16.03 -33.39 14.11
N ASP A 111 14.71 -33.47 14.33
CA ASP A 111 14.02 -34.74 14.67
C ASP A 111 12.48 -34.58 14.84
N ALA A 112 11.77 -35.66 14.51
CA ALA A 112 10.40 -36.08 14.85
C ALA A 112 9.18 -35.24 14.38
N GLU A 113 8.39 -35.71 13.40
CA GLU A 113 7.24 -36.67 13.53
C GLU A 113 6.07 -36.02 14.32
N THR A 114 4.83 -35.85 13.82
CA THR A 114 3.86 -36.91 13.46
C THR A 114 2.52 -36.22 13.05
N THR A 115 2.01 -36.55 11.85
CA THR A 115 0.58 -36.84 11.54
C THR A 115 -0.49 -35.71 11.43
N LYS A 116 -0.98 -35.52 10.20
CA LYS A 116 -2.36 -35.10 9.79
C LYS A 116 -3.27 -36.37 9.73
N PRO A 117 -4.61 -36.38 9.47
CA PRO A 117 -5.71 -35.37 9.38
C PRO A 117 -7.00 -35.88 10.14
N PRO A 118 -8.32 -35.65 9.82
CA PRO A 118 -9.03 -34.84 8.81
C PRO A 118 -10.32 -34.07 9.27
N LEU A 119 -11.05 -33.52 8.28
CA LEU A 119 -12.25 -32.65 8.28
C LEU A 119 -13.60 -33.26 8.75
N GLU A 120 -14.47 -32.34 9.27
CA GLU A 120 -15.96 -32.17 9.11
C GLU A 120 -16.96 -33.25 9.63
N PRO A 121 -18.30 -33.01 9.72
CA PRO A 121 -19.15 -31.78 9.79
C PRO A 121 -20.28 -31.85 10.87
N GLU A 122 -21.26 -30.94 10.77
CA GLU A 122 -22.72 -31.07 11.09
C GLU A 122 -23.33 -30.37 12.34
N THR A 123 -24.24 -29.44 12.02
CA THR A 123 -25.62 -29.26 12.57
C THR A 123 -25.89 -28.57 13.91
N GLY A 124 -26.86 -27.64 13.85
CA GLY A 124 -27.53 -27.02 14.98
C GLY A 124 -28.60 -26.01 14.54
N GLU A 125 -29.73 -26.51 14.02
CA GLU A 125 -30.95 -25.77 13.67
C GLU A 125 -31.73 -25.23 14.90
N ASN A 126 -32.72 -24.37 14.57
CA ASN A 126 -33.99 -24.01 15.25
C ASN A 126 -34.04 -22.58 15.85
N GLY A 127 -35.05 -21.74 15.61
CA GLY A 127 -36.27 -21.89 14.82
C GLY A 127 -37.21 -20.67 14.94
N ALA A 128 -37.84 -20.31 13.80
CA ALA A 128 -39.19 -19.77 13.52
C ALA A 128 -39.89 -18.71 14.42
N ASN A 129 -40.45 -17.65 13.81
CA ASN A 129 -41.90 -17.53 13.50
C ASN A 129 -42.29 -16.23 12.73
N THR A 130 -42.64 -16.40 11.44
CA THR A 130 -43.74 -15.83 10.58
C THR A 130 -44.13 -14.34 10.53
N GLU A 131 -43.78 -13.70 9.40
CA GLU A 131 -44.54 -12.96 8.34
C GLU A 131 -45.87 -12.21 8.64
N PRO A 132 -46.33 -11.27 7.77
CA PRO A 132 -45.77 -10.84 6.46
C PRO A 132 -45.63 -9.31 6.32
N GLN A 133 -44.78 -8.80 5.42
CA GLN A 133 -45.16 -7.68 4.52
C GLN A 133 -44.06 -7.25 3.56
N GLU A 134 -44.51 -7.14 2.32
CA GLU A 134 -44.07 -6.24 1.24
C GLU A 134 -42.74 -6.56 0.56
N ALA A 135 -42.89 -6.94 -0.71
CA ALA A 135 -41.86 -6.92 -1.72
C ALA A 135 -41.31 -5.50 -1.83
N GLU A 136 -40.24 -5.21 -1.10
CA GLU A 136 -39.30 -4.19 -1.51
C GLU A 136 -38.32 -4.89 -2.45
N ASP A 137 -38.28 -4.42 -3.69
CA ASP A 137 -37.24 -4.71 -4.67
C ASP A 137 -35.89 -4.49 -3.97
N GLU A 138 -35.28 -5.56 -3.43
CA GLU A 138 -33.94 -5.44 -2.85
C GLU A 138 -33.04 -4.96 -3.99
N PRO A 139 -32.41 -3.78 -3.88
CA PRO A 139 -31.49 -3.34 -4.91
C PRO A 139 -30.30 -4.29 -4.83
N GLU A 140 -30.22 -5.24 -5.77
CA GLU A 140 -29.06 -6.13 -5.88
C GLU A 140 -27.79 -5.30 -5.83
N ASP A 141 -26.85 -5.71 -4.97
CA ASP A 141 -25.58 -5.03 -4.81
C ASP A 141 -24.88 -4.93 -6.17
N LYS A 142 -24.81 -3.70 -6.69
CA LYS A 142 -24.27 -3.45 -8.04
C LYS A 142 -22.88 -2.85 -7.95
N VAL A 143 -21.93 -3.46 -8.64
CA VAL A 143 -20.56 -2.94 -8.75
C VAL A 143 -20.37 -2.21 -10.07
N ILE A 144 -19.89 -0.98 -10.02
CA ILE A 144 -19.60 -0.09 -11.15
C ILE A 144 -18.09 0.15 -11.18
N ILE A 145 -17.44 -0.25 -12.28
CA ILE A 145 -16.01 -0.02 -12.50
C ILE A 145 -15.84 1.24 -13.36
N PRO A 146 -15.09 2.26 -12.90
CA PRO A 146 -14.84 3.47 -13.69
C PRO A 146 -14.05 3.18 -14.96
N GLN A 147 -14.37 3.91 -16.03
CA GLN A 147 -13.61 3.86 -17.28
C GLN A 147 -12.40 4.80 -17.18
N GLY A 148 -11.21 4.24 -16.92
CA GLY A 148 -9.97 5.01 -16.76
C GLY A 148 -9.67 5.40 -15.31
N LYS A 149 -8.63 6.22 -15.11
CA LYS A 149 -8.24 6.67 -13.78
C LYS A 149 -9.27 7.68 -13.26
N MET A 150 -9.73 7.48 -12.03
CA MET A 150 -10.71 8.35 -11.40
C MET A 150 -10.30 8.62 -9.95
N LYS A 151 -10.55 9.85 -9.51
CA LYS A 151 -10.33 10.32 -8.15
C LYS A 151 -11.66 10.72 -7.53
N VAL A 152 -11.81 10.49 -6.23
CA VAL A 152 -12.90 10.98 -5.39
C VAL A 152 -12.34 11.92 -4.33
N THR A 153 -12.96 13.08 -4.13
CA THR A 153 -12.55 14.09 -3.13
C THR A 153 -13.67 14.31 -2.13
N VAL A 154 -13.35 14.31 -0.84
CA VAL A 154 -14.34 14.55 0.22
C VAL A 154 -14.72 16.03 0.25
N ILE A 155 -16.02 16.31 0.20
CA ILE A 155 -16.58 17.66 0.18
C ILE A 155 -17.63 17.90 1.27
N CYS A 156 -17.99 16.90 2.09
CA CYS A 156 -18.92 17.14 3.20
C CYS A 156 -18.33 18.05 4.27
N ASP A 157 -19.22 18.75 4.98
CA ASP A 157 -18.86 19.47 6.19
C ASP A 157 -18.70 18.47 7.34
N GLY A 158 -17.52 18.47 7.97
CA GLY A 158 -17.14 17.49 9.01
C GLY A 158 -16.19 16.41 8.49
N SER A 159 -16.45 15.15 8.88
CA SER A 159 -15.63 14.01 8.49
C SER A 159 -16.48 12.83 8.02
N LEU A 160 -16.03 12.17 6.96
CA LEU A 160 -16.66 10.98 6.40
C LEU A 160 -16.07 9.71 7.03
N ASN A 161 -16.90 8.73 7.37
CA ASN A 161 -16.40 7.44 7.87
C ASN A 161 -15.70 6.65 6.76
N ILE A 162 -14.53 6.09 7.10
CA ILE A 162 -13.80 5.14 6.28
C ILE A 162 -14.00 3.74 6.87
N ARG A 163 -14.20 2.74 6.02
CA ARG A 163 -14.60 1.38 6.37
C ARG A 163 -13.69 0.35 5.71
N ARG A 164 -13.67 -0.88 6.25
CA ARG A 164 -12.92 -2.03 5.72
C ARG A 164 -13.69 -2.90 4.71
N SER A 165 -14.99 -2.67 4.54
CA SER A 165 -15.82 -3.41 3.60
C SER A 165 -16.95 -2.54 3.02
N ALA A 166 -17.56 -3.02 1.93
CA ALA A 166 -18.73 -2.41 1.28
C ALA A 166 -20.02 -2.61 2.10
N ALA A 167 -20.04 -2.17 3.36
CA ALA A 167 -21.20 -2.30 4.25
C ALA A 167 -21.33 -1.06 5.14
N TRP A 168 -22.57 -0.63 5.42
CA TRP A 168 -22.85 0.58 6.21
C TRP A 168 -22.80 0.35 7.74
N GLY A 169 -22.70 -0.89 8.20
CA GLY A 169 -22.64 -1.24 9.63
C GLY A 169 -21.46 -0.61 10.36
N ASN A 170 -21.62 -0.15 11.59
CA ASN A 170 -20.59 0.64 12.29
C ASN A 170 -19.36 -0.18 12.74
N GLU A 171 -19.46 -1.51 12.75
CA GLU A 171 -18.40 -2.43 13.17
C GLU A 171 -17.16 -2.40 12.28
N ASN A 172 -17.31 -2.02 11.01
CA ASN A 172 -16.22 -2.03 10.03
C ASN A 172 -15.53 -0.67 9.86
N ILE A 173 -15.91 0.35 10.63
CA ILE A 173 -15.30 1.69 10.56
C ILE A 173 -13.86 1.62 11.05
N CYS A 174 -12.92 2.04 10.21
CA CYS A 174 -11.49 2.02 10.50
C CYS A 174 -10.83 3.40 10.49
N GLY A 175 -11.56 4.46 10.10
CA GLY A 175 -11.00 5.80 10.03
C GLY A 175 -12.01 6.88 9.68
N ARG A 176 -11.48 8.09 9.48
CA ARG A 176 -12.24 9.28 9.07
C ARG A 176 -11.49 10.02 7.99
N ALA A 177 -12.21 10.46 6.96
CA ALA A 177 -11.70 11.34 5.92
C ALA A 177 -12.24 12.76 6.14
N ILE A 178 -11.40 13.77 5.96
CA ILE A 178 -11.80 15.18 6.10
C ILE A 178 -11.93 15.86 4.74
N ARG A 179 -12.67 16.97 4.71
CA ARG A 179 -12.87 17.78 3.50
C ARG A 179 -11.54 18.10 2.81
N GLY A 180 -11.50 17.92 1.49
CA GLY A 180 -10.32 18.13 0.64
C GLY A 180 -9.43 16.90 0.46
N GLN A 181 -9.57 15.85 1.27
CA GLN A 181 -8.84 14.60 1.05
C GLN A 181 -9.36 13.87 -0.19
N SER A 182 -8.43 13.31 -0.94
CA SER A 182 -8.71 12.64 -2.21
C SER A 182 -8.23 11.20 -2.19
N TYR A 183 -8.95 10.33 -2.89
CA TYR A 183 -8.64 8.91 -3.03
C TYR A 183 -8.81 8.48 -4.48
N TYR A 184 -7.94 7.59 -4.97
CA TYR A 184 -8.14 6.95 -6.26
C TYR A 184 -9.22 5.87 -6.16
N VAL A 185 -10.13 5.86 -7.13
CA VAL A 185 -11.28 4.96 -7.15
C VAL A 185 -10.92 3.68 -7.89
N LYS A 186 -11.14 2.53 -7.25
CA LYS A 186 -11.03 1.20 -7.86
C LYS A 186 -12.37 0.75 -8.43
N GLU A 187 -13.42 0.85 -7.62
CA GLU A 187 -14.80 0.49 -8.00
C GLU A 187 -15.82 1.21 -7.10
N ILE A 188 -17.07 1.29 -7.54
CA ILE A 188 -18.18 1.87 -6.78
C ILE A 188 -19.24 0.79 -6.61
N HIS A 189 -19.51 0.42 -5.37
CA HIS A 189 -20.59 -0.50 -5.02
C HIS A 189 -21.86 0.31 -4.73
N VAL A 190 -23.01 -0.25 -5.04
CA VAL A 190 -24.32 0.28 -4.64
C VAL A 190 -24.88 -0.70 -3.62
N VAL A 191 -24.94 -0.28 -2.36
CA VAL A 191 -25.37 -1.08 -1.21
C VAL A 191 -26.51 -0.36 -0.51
N ASP A 192 -27.66 -1.03 -0.35
CA ASP A 192 -28.91 -0.43 0.12
C ASP A 192 -29.32 0.83 -0.69
N GLY A 193 -29.07 0.80 -2.01
CA GLY A 193 -29.33 1.92 -2.92
C GLY A 193 -28.36 3.11 -2.79
N LYS A 194 -27.36 3.03 -1.90
CA LYS A 194 -26.36 4.09 -1.67
C LYS A 194 -25.01 3.70 -2.23
N LYS A 195 -24.31 4.68 -2.82
CA LYS A 195 -22.97 4.46 -3.37
C LYS A 195 -21.93 4.38 -2.26
N ILE A 196 -21.10 3.35 -2.32
CA ILE A 196 -19.89 3.20 -1.51
C ILE A 196 -18.70 3.00 -2.45
N VAL A 197 -17.73 3.88 -2.37
CA VAL A 197 -16.51 3.86 -3.17
C VAL A 197 -15.51 2.94 -2.51
N ARG A 198 -14.97 1.98 -3.28
CA ARG A 198 -13.75 1.25 -2.93
C ARG A 198 -12.57 1.98 -3.55
N THR A 199 -11.61 2.35 -2.72
CA THR A 199 -10.35 2.96 -3.17
C THR A 199 -9.35 1.90 -3.63
N ILE A 200 -8.24 2.31 -4.25
CA ILE A 200 -7.14 1.40 -4.60
C ILE A 200 -6.57 0.72 -3.35
N GLY A 201 -6.43 1.45 -2.23
CA GLY A 201 -5.99 0.91 -0.94
C GLY A 201 -7.05 0.12 -0.17
N ASP A 202 -8.06 -0.43 -0.85
CA ASP A 202 -9.15 -1.25 -0.27
C ASP A 202 -9.89 -0.61 0.92
N LEU A 203 -10.02 0.72 0.89
CA LEU A 203 -10.84 1.48 1.83
C LEU A 203 -12.20 1.78 1.22
N TYR A 204 -13.21 1.85 2.08
CA TYR A 204 -14.59 2.07 1.68
C TYR A 204 -15.12 3.36 2.30
N LEU A 205 -15.65 4.26 1.48
CA LEU A 205 -16.23 5.54 1.91
C LEU A 205 -17.47 5.86 1.08
N SER A 206 -18.32 6.77 1.55
CA SER A 206 -19.52 7.15 0.78
C SER A 206 -19.15 7.74 -0.57
N GLY A 207 -19.84 7.27 -1.61
CA GLY A 207 -19.81 7.79 -2.98
C GLY A 207 -20.96 8.72 -3.33
N GLU A 208 -21.74 9.15 -2.33
CA GLU A 208 -22.85 10.08 -2.54
C GLU A 208 -22.32 11.46 -2.90
N SER A 209 -22.93 12.11 -3.89
CA SER A 209 -22.49 13.42 -4.38
C SER A 209 -22.61 14.54 -3.34
N GLU A 210 -23.36 14.32 -2.26
CA GLU A 210 -23.42 15.22 -1.10
C GLU A 210 -22.16 15.13 -0.23
N HIS A 211 -21.48 13.98 -0.24
CA HIS A 211 -20.29 13.72 0.56
C HIS A 211 -19.00 13.90 -0.21
N VAL A 212 -19.02 13.61 -1.52
CA VAL A 212 -17.83 13.54 -2.36
C VAL A 212 -18.03 14.12 -3.76
N GLN A 213 -16.94 14.53 -4.38
CA GLN A 213 -16.86 14.93 -5.79
C GLN A 213 -15.94 13.98 -6.56
N PHE A 214 -16.40 13.47 -7.70
CA PHE A 214 -15.61 12.63 -8.59
C PHE A 214 -14.93 13.46 -9.69
N GLU A 215 -13.71 13.08 -10.05
CA GLU A 215 -12.90 13.68 -11.11
C GLU A 215 -12.24 12.58 -11.94
N GLN A 216 -12.43 12.59 -13.25
CA GLN A 216 -11.75 11.68 -14.18
C GLN A 216 -10.39 12.28 -14.57
N LEU A 217 -9.35 11.44 -14.61
CA LEU A 217 -7.96 11.83 -14.86
C LEU A 217 -7.47 11.35 -16.22
#